data_AF-A0AAN0JSU4-F1
#
_entry.id   AF-A0AAN0JSU4-F1
#
_cell.length_a   1.000
_cell.length_b   1.000
_cell.length_c   1.000
_cell.angle_alpha   90.00
_cell.angle_beta   90.00
_cell.angle_gamma   90.00
#
_symmetry.space_group_name_H-M   'P 1'
#
loop_
_entity.id
_entity.type
_entity.pdbx_description
1 polymer ?
#
loop_
_entity_poly.entity_id
_entity_poly.type
_entity_poly.pdbx_seq_one_letter_code
_entity_poly.pdbx_strand_id
1 'polypeptide(L)'
;MEISFDAFLSSTPSIKELTEHVNVGAKWNTLGTMLGLDRRRLQDIKEQAGPCIDKMIEMFNLWLATTPTASRRQVLEALRKSVVEENALADEYEKHLRELHQETYVPPSTEAVSILQRNIQSLNEALVSPVQVSQLLYCKRCISEATLNEMERIDQRRSLDDKKTTLLTAMQETVSSDYRKLKDIATVLSDVEETRDIANKIMAKYEKIPQEEDDVVVQPQVGVVSNEDRASDILRNSYSALSQSITEPVRVARLLHGEVISDEALSCVMSTRGSVSVSRAVLLKAVRDAVHSNYKHLELFVTVLQKDLKESQRINVQKEEVIDELKEKISSLKKKKTVNKESIIKALTTGSMSDDGVIALAESLLYNEALENLHLNDNPGITSDSARSLAKLLLINKTLKYLRLHHTSIDTDGVMMLMESLVTNHTLVKLWLDKQHEKTCFASPHYKDIESILYFL
;
A
#
# COMPACT_ATOMS: atom_id res chain seq x y z
N MET A 1 20.17 -3.97 17.70
CA MET A 1 20.45 -5.20 16.92
C MET A 1 19.55 -6.29 17.49
N GLU A 2 18.40 -6.53 16.88
CA GLU A 2 17.70 -7.83 16.89
C GLU A 2 18.72 -8.94 16.58
N ILE A 3 19.41 -9.40 17.59
CA ILE A 3 20.24 -10.59 17.45
C ILE A 3 19.23 -11.72 17.57
N SER A 4 18.91 -12.43 16.47
CA SER A 4 18.10 -13.65 16.55
C SER A 4 18.67 -14.54 17.64
N PHE A 5 17.86 -15.39 18.30
CA PHE A 5 18.41 -16.27 19.33
C PHE A 5 19.61 -17.07 18.80
N ASP A 6 19.58 -17.43 17.52
CA ASP A 6 20.67 -18.08 16.81
C ASP A 6 21.94 -17.19 16.67
N ALA A 7 21.79 -15.93 16.28
CA ALA A 7 22.90 -14.99 16.25
C ALA A 7 23.41 -14.66 17.68
N PHE A 8 22.55 -14.74 18.69
CA PHE A 8 22.89 -14.49 20.09
C PHE A 8 23.73 -15.64 20.63
N LEU A 9 23.37 -16.87 20.27
CA LEU A 9 24.20 -18.04 20.49
C LEU A 9 25.54 -17.96 19.77
N SER A 10 25.61 -17.26 18.63
CA SER A 10 26.84 -17.06 17.86
C SER A 10 27.77 -16.00 18.47
N SER A 11 27.30 -15.19 19.43
CA SER A 11 28.12 -14.16 20.07
C SER A 11 28.94 -14.71 21.25
N THR A 12 30.05 -14.03 21.55
CA THR A 12 31.01 -14.45 22.57
C THR A 12 30.46 -14.25 23.99
N PRO A 13 30.46 -15.29 24.84
CA PRO A 13 30.03 -15.18 26.22
C PRO A 13 31.04 -14.40 27.06
N SER A 14 30.56 -13.76 28.14
CA SER A 14 31.46 -13.16 29.13
C SER A 14 32.01 -14.22 30.07
N ILE A 15 33.20 -13.99 30.65
CA ILE A 15 33.73 -14.91 31.66
C ILE A 15 32.78 -15.05 32.85
N LYS A 16 32.16 -13.94 33.28
CA LYS A 16 31.21 -13.91 34.39
C LYS A 16 30.03 -14.85 34.12
N GLU A 17 29.42 -14.74 32.95
CA GLU A 17 28.32 -15.61 32.49
C GLU A 17 28.71 -17.10 32.55
N LEU A 18 29.88 -17.45 32.01
CA LEU A 18 30.34 -18.84 32.02
C LEU A 18 30.56 -19.36 33.45
N THR A 19 31.16 -18.55 34.31
CA THR A 19 31.48 -18.97 35.68
C THR A 19 30.26 -19.07 36.60
N GLU A 20 29.20 -18.31 36.31
CA GLU A 20 27.96 -18.34 37.08
C GLU A 20 27.03 -19.48 36.65
N HIS A 21 27.05 -19.86 35.36
CA HIS A 21 26.06 -20.77 34.78
C HIS A 21 26.61 -22.09 34.21
N VAL A 22 27.93 -22.23 34.04
CA VAL A 22 28.55 -23.44 33.49
C VAL A 22 29.58 -24.01 34.46
N ASN A 23 29.13 -24.96 35.29
CA ASN A 23 29.99 -25.66 36.24
C ASN A 23 30.03 -27.18 35.96
N VAL A 24 31.04 -27.61 35.23
CA VAL A 24 31.27 -29.03 34.89
C VAL A 24 32.15 -29.79 35.89
N GLY A 25 32.46 -29.19 37.05
CA GLY A 25 33.32 -29.76 38.08
C GLY A 25 34.65 -30.31 37.54
N ALA A 26 34.95 -31.57 37.86
CA ALA A 26 36.18 -32.25 37.44
C ALA A 26 36.30 -32.49 35.92
N LYS A 27 35.22 -32.30 35.16
CA LYS A 27 35.18 -32.50 33.69
C LYS A 27 35.67 -31.27 32.90
N TRP A 28 36.15 -30.21 33.56
CA TRP A 28 36.63 -28.99 32.89
C TRP A 28 37.68 -29.25 31.80
N ASN A 29 38.56 -30.23 32.00
CA ASN A 29 39.59 -30.62 31.03
C ASN A 29 38.98 -31.25 29.76
N THR A 30 37.94 -32.07 29.95
CA THR A 30 37.17 -32.67 28.84
C THR A 30 36.41 -31.60 28.07
N LEU A 31 35.76 -30.67 28.78
CA LEU A 31 35.09 -29.53 28.17
C LEU A 31 36.07 -28.65 27.37
N GLY A 32 37.22 -28.32 27.96
CA GLY A 32 38.27 -27.55 27.27
C GLY A 32 38.75 -28.22 25.99
N THR A 33 38.89 -29.55 25.99
CA THR A 33 39.23 -30.32 24.78
C THR A 33 38.13 -30.22 23.73
N MET A 34 36.85 -30.27 24.12
CA MET A 34 35.71 -30.13 23.20
C MET A 34 35.55 -28.72 22.64
N LEU A 35 35.97 -27.71 23.39
CA LEU A 35 36.03 -26.30 22.96
C LEU A 35 37.24 -26.01 22.04
N GLY A 36 38.07 -27.01 21.75
CA GLY A 36 39.18 -26.91 20.80
C GLY A 36 40.48 -26.37 21.39
N LEU A 37 40.62 -26.34 22.73
CA LEU A 37 41.87 -25.91 23.36
C LEU A 37 43.01 -26.92 23.14
N ASP A 38 44.22 -26.40 23.02
CA ASP A 38 45.43 -27.21 22.90
C ASP A 38 45.66 -28.07 24.15
N ARG A 39 45.97 -29.36 23.91
CA ARG A 39 46.12 -30.35 24.99
C ARG A 39 47.29 -30.07 25.92
N ARG A 40 48.37 -29.41 25.47
CA ARG A 40 49.50 -29.07 26.34
C ARG A 40 49.09 -27.97 27.30
N ARG A 41 48.40 -26.94 26.81
CA ARG A 41 47.92 -25.83 27.67
C ARG A 41 46.90 -26.31 28.71
N LEU A 42 46.03 -27.25 28.34
CA LEU A 42 45.13 -27.89 29.30
C LEU A 42 45.88 -28.74 30.34
N GLN A 43 46.95 -29.41 29.94
CA GLN A 43 47.80 -30.18 30.85
C GLN A 43 48.53 -29.26 31.85
N ASP A 44 49.01 -28.10 31.39
CA ASP A 44 49.63 -27.09 32.26
C ASP A 44 48.66 -26.64 33.37
N ILE A 45 47.40 -26.32 33.01
CA ILE A 45 46.34 -25.97 33.98
C ILE A 45 46.05 -27.13 34.93
N LYS A 46 46.09 -28.37 34.42
CA LYS A 46 45.82 -29.56 35.22
C LYS A 46 46.87 -29.79 36.31
N GLU A 47 48.13 -29.48 36.03
CA GLU A 47 49.27 -29.64 36.95
C GLU A 47 49.32 -28.58 38.06
N GLN A 48 48.60 -27.47 37.91
CA GLN A 48 48.50 -26.44 38.95
C GLN A 48 47.82 -26.98 40.22
N ALA A 49 48.25 -26.49 41.39
CA ALA A 49 47.58 -26.80 42.66
C ALA A 49 46.34 -25.90 42.83
N GLY A 50 45.18 -26.48 43.14
CA GLY A 50 43.96 -25.72 43.36
C GLY A 50 42.67 -26.53 43.14
N PRO A 51 41.52 -25.99 43.57
CA PRO A 51 40.21 -26.60 43.35
C PRO A 51 39.86 -26.64 41.86
N CYS A 52 38.96 -27.56 41.48
CA CYS A 52 38.55 -27.71 40.07
C CYS A 52 37.89 -26.45 39.50
N ILE A 53 37.27 -25.62 40.34
CA ILE A 53 36.62 -24.39 39.89
C ILE A 53 37.63 -23.36 39.37
N ASP A 54 38.77 -23.20 40.05
CA ASP A 54 39.82 -22.26 39.62
C ASP A 54 40.42 -22.70 38.28
N LYS A 55 40.66 -24.01 38.12
CA LYS A 55 41.13 -24.60 36.87
C LYS A 55 40.14 -24.41 35.72
N MET A 56 38.84 -24.49 36.01
CA MET A 56 37.79 -24.25 35.03
C MET A 56 37.73 -22.79 34.61
N ILE A 57 37.83 -21.87 35.56
CA ILE A 57 37.89 -20.42 35.29
C ILE A 57 39.12 -20.12 34.42
N GLU A 58 40.27 -20.68 34.73
CA GLU A 58 41.49 -20.51 33.94
C GLU A 58 41.34 -21.10 32.53
N MET A 59 40.69 -22.26 32.40
CA MET A 59 40.38 -22.87 31.10
C MET A 59 39.47 -21.97 30.25
N PHE A 60 38.40 -21.40 30.82
CA PHE A 60 37.53 -20.48 30.08
C PHE A 60 38.25 -19.19 29.67
N ASN A 61 39.07 -18.61 30.56
CA ASN A 61 39.88 -17.44 30.23
C ASN A 61 40.86 -17.75 29.08
N LEU A 62 41.50 -18.91 29.13
CA LEU A 62 42.38 -19.37 28.06
C LEU A 62 41.62 -19.52 26.74
N TRP A 63 40.43 -20.12 26.76
CA TRP A 63 39.58 -20.30 25.57
C TRP A 63 39.16 -18.97 24.95
N LEU A 64 38.62 -18.05 25.75
CA LEU A 64 38.22 -16.72 25.31
C LEU A 64 39.40 -15.91 24.74
N ALA A 65 40.59 -16.06 25.30
CA ALA A 65 41.79 -15.34 24.84
C ALA A 65 42.39 -15.91 23.55
N THR A 66 42.15 -17.20 23.25
CA THR A 66 42.83 -17.92 22.16
C THR A 66 41.92 -18.30 21.00
N THR A 67 40.60 -18.12 21.15
CA THR A 67 39.60 -18.54 20.17
C THR A 67 38.78 -17.34 19.70
N PRO A 68 39.15 -16.67 18.60
CA PRO A 68 38.41 -15.52 18.06
C PRO A 68 36.96 -15.83 17.70
N THR A 69 36.64 -17.10 17.45
CA THR A 69 35.28 -17.58 17.11
C THR A 69 34.51 -18.10 18.33
N ALA A 70 34.99 -17.85 19.56
CA ALA A 70 34.35 -18.33 20.78
C ALA A 70 32.89 -17.85 20.85
N SER A 71 31.96 -18.79 21.05
CA SER A 71 30.53 -18.53 21.04
C SER A 71 29.76 -19.37 22.06
N ARG A 72 28.62 -18.86 22.53
CA ARG A 72 27.72 -19.60 23.43
C ARG A 72 27.26 -20.94 22.83
N ARG A 73 27.05 -20.98 21.51
CA ARG A 73 26.72 -22.20 20.75
C ARG A 73 27.76 -23.29 20.97
N GLN A 74 29.05 -22.97 20.87
CA GLN A 74 30.11 -23.94 21.06
C GLN A 74 30.10 -24.54 22.48
N VAL A 75 29.76 -23.75 23.50
CA VAL A 75 29.63 -24.24 24.88
C VAL A 75 28.44 -25.19 25.00
N LEU A 76 27.26 -24.84 24.49
CA LEU A 76 26.08 -25.70 24.49
C LEU A 76 26.32 -27.03 23.76
N GLU A 77 26.91 -26.97 22.57
CA GLU A 77 27.25 -28.16 21.78
C GLU A 77 28.27 -29.03 22.51
N ALA A 78 29.29 -28.43 23.14
CA ALA A 78 30.29 -29.16 23.90
C ALA A 78 29.72 -29.85 25.14
N LEU A 79 28.80 -29.20 25.87
CA LEU A 79 28.12 -29.79 27.03
C LEU A 79 27.23 -30.98 26.65
N ARG A 80 26.57 -30.90 25.48
CA ARG A 80 25.68 -31.95 24.94
C ARG A 80 26.40 -33.14 24.31
N LYS A 81 27.72 -33.06 24.10
CA LYS A 81 28.50 -34.19 23.58
C LYS A 81 28.54 -35.33 24.59
N SER A 82 28.44 -36.56 24.11
CA SER A 82 28.45 -37.81 24.90
C SER A 82 29.69 -37.99 25.79
N VAL A 83 30.78 -37.28 25.52
CA VAL A 83 32.02 -37.35 26.32
C VAL A 83 31.95 -36.43 27.56
N VAL A 84 31.09 -35.42 27.54
CA VAL A 84 30.84 -34.50 28.67
C VAL A 84 29.59 -34.93 29.44
N GLU A 85 28.52 -35.32 28.73
CA GLU A 85 27.26 -35.90 29.27
C GLU A 85 26.53 -34.99 30.28
N GLU A 86 26.72 -33.68 30.19
CA GLU A 86 26.08 -32.69 31.07
C GLU A 86 24.81 -32.11 30.41
N ASN A 87 23.91 -32.99 29.92
CA ASN A 87 22.71 -32.56 29.21
C ASN A 87 21.80 -31.68 30.07
N ALA A 88 21.65 -32.01 31.36
CA ALA A 88 20.86 -31.21 32.29
C ALA A 88 21.45 -29.79 32.47
N LEU A 89 22.77 -29.68 32.61
CA LEU A 89 23.46 -28.38 32.69
C LEU A 89 23.35 -27.60 31.38
N ALA A 90 23.42 -28.28 30.23
CA ALA A 90 23.23 -27.65 28.93
C ALA A 90 21.82 -27.06 28.79
N ASP A 91 20.79 -27.77 29.27
CA ASP A 91 19.41 -27.30 29.22
C ASP A 91 19.17 -26.14 30.20
N GLU A 92 19.78 -26.17 31.40
CA GLU A 92 19.76 -25.04 32.34
C GLU A 92 20.47 -23.81 31.78
N TYR A 93 21.64 -24.00 31.17
CA TYR A 93 22.38 -22.90 30.53
C TYR A 93 21.61 -22.35 29.32
N GLU A 94 21.03 -23.18 28.46
CA GLU A 94 20.20 -22.71 27.34
C GLU A 94 18.98 -21.93 27.83
N LYS A 95 18.33 -22.39 28.91
CA LYS A 95 17.20 -21.67 29.53
C LYS A 95 17.64 -20.28 30.00
N HIS A 96 18.75 -20.19 30.73
CA HIS A 96 19.30 -18.90 31.16
C HIS A 96 19.61 -17.99 29.96
N LEU A 97 20.20 -18.54 28.89
CA LEU A 97 20.48 -17.77 27.67
C LEU A 97 19.21 -17.24 27.00
N ARG A 98 18.10 -17.99 27.04
CA ARG A 98 16.79 -17.54 26.54
C ARG A 98 16.22 -16.41 27.39
N GLU A 99 16.33 -16.50 28.72
CA GLU A 99 15.91 -15.44 29.63
C GLU A 99 16.74 -14.17 29.44
N LEU A 100 18.08 -14.30 29.37
CA LEU A 100 19.00 -13.20 29.12
C LEU A 100 18.79 -12.54 27.75
N HIS A 101 18.49 -13.34 26.72
CA HIS A 101 18.13 -12.84 25.40
C HIS A 101 16.84 -12.01 25.45
N GLN A 102 15.81 -12.47 26.16
CA GLN A 102 14.56 -11.72 26.32
C GLN A 102 14.74 -10.40 27.08
N GLU A 103 15.55 -10.37 28.14
CA GLU A 103 15.82 -9.13 28.91
C GLU A 103 16.63 -8.09 28.12
N THR A 104 17.48 -8.54 27.20
CA THR A 104 18.32 -7.67 26.38
C THR A 104 17.70 -7.32 25.02
N TYR A 105 16.59 -7.99 24.67
CA TYR A 105 15.88 -7.79 23.42
C TYR A 105 15.07 -6.50 23.41
N VAL A 106 15.40 -5.59 22.50
CA VAL A 106 14.55 -4.46 22.15
C VAL A 106 13.97 -4.74 20.76
N PRO A 107 12.63 -4.84 20.62
CA PRO A 107 12.01 -5.05 19.31
C PRO A 107 12.43 -3.97 18.30
N PRO A 108 12.64 -4.30 17.01
CA PRO A 108 12.89 -3.33 15.94
C PRO A 108 11.89 -2.18 15.92
N SER A 109 10.61 -2.49 16.16
CA SER A 109 9.54 -1.50 16.26
C SER A 109 9.74 -0.52 17.42
N THR A 110 10.08 -1.02 18.60
CA THR A 110 10.41 -0.19 19.78
C THR A 110 11.64 0.67 19.53
N GLU A 111 12.68 0.12 18.90
CA GLU A 111 13.90 0.87 18.57
C GLU A 111 13.60 1.98 17.55
N ALA A 112 12.84 1.70 16.49
CA ALA A 112 12.44 2.69 15.48
C ALA A 112 11.60 3.84 16.08
N VAL A 113 10.57 3.51 16.88
CA VAL A 113 9.76 4.52 17.58
C VAL A 113 10.66 5.38 18.48
N SER A 114 11.59 4.76 19.20
CA SER A 114 12.53 5.45 20.07
C SER A 114 13.52 6.34 19.31
N ILE A 115 13.93 5.96 18.10
CA ILE A 115 14.75 6.81 17.22
C ILE A 115 13.96 8.05 16.81
N LEU A 116 12.73 7.88 16.31
CA LEU A 116 11.91 9.02 15.88
C LEU A 116 11.59 9.94 17.06
N GLN A 117 11.20 9.38 18.21
CA GLN A 117 10.86 10.14 19.41
C GLN A 117 12.02 11.02 19.91
N ARG A 118 13.26 10.51 19.88
CA ARG A 118 14.45 11.30 20.27
C ARG A 118 14.74 12.49 19.35
N ASN A 119 14.23 12.47 18.12
CA ASN A 119 14.44 13.54 17.14
C ASN A 119 13.21 14.44 16.96
N ILE A 120 12.08 14.14 17.62
CA ILE A 120 10.79 14.82 17.38
C ILE A 120 10.87 16.33 17.68
N GLN A 121 11.59 16.71 18.74
CA GLN A 121 11.75 18.11 19.13
C GLN A 121 12.54 18.89 18.08
N SER A 122 13.67 18.35 17.61
CA SER A 122 14.47 18.96 16.56
C SER A 122 13.70 19.04 15.24
N LEU A 123 12.89 18.03 14.91
CA LEU A 123 12.00 18.08 13.75
C LEU A 123 10.93 19.17 13.91
N ASN A 124 10.32 19.31 15.09
CA ASN A 124 9.35 20.35 15.38
C ASN A 124 9.93 21.76 15.19
N GLU A 125 11.18 21.96 15.57
CA GLU A 125 11.90 23.23 15.37
C GLU A 125 12.24 23.46 13.89
N ALA A 126 12.68 22.43 13.18
CA ALA A 126 13.14 22.51 11.78
C ALA A 126 12.01 22.56 10.73
N LEU A 127 10.81 22.06 11.03
CA LEU A 127 9.71 21.94 10.06
C LEU A 127 9.10 23.31 9.68
N VAL A 128 9.69 24.02 8.72
CA VAL A 128 9.19 25.33 8.26
C VAL A 128 7.88 25.20 7.46
N SER A 129 7.75 24.17 6.63
CA SER A 129 6.57 23.96 5.76
C SER A 129 5.94 22.57 5.97
N PRO A 130 5.18 22.36 7.06
CA PRO A 130 4.54 21.07 7.36
C PRO A 130 3.62 20.57 6.24
N VAL A 131 2.97 21.48 5.51
CA VAL A 131 2.10 21.11 4.37
C VAL A 131 2.90 20.50 3.22
N GLN A 132 4.07 21.06 2.90
CA GLN A 132 4.93 20.50 1.85
C GLN A 132 5.44 19.11 2.25
N VAL A 133 5.88 18.95 3.50
CA VAL A 133 6.33 17.65 4.02
C VAL A 133 5.19 16.63 4.02
N SER A 134 3.97 17.02 4.40
CA SER A 134 2.82 16.11 4.34
C SER A 134 2.49 15.65 2.92
N GLN A 135 2.63 16.53 1.92
CA GLN A 135 2.44 16.14 0.51
C GLN A 135 3.46 15.10 0.05
N LEU A 136 4.73 15.24 0.44
CA LEU A 136 5.78 14.27 0.12
C LEU A 136 5.57 12.94 0.86
N LEU A 137 5.21 12.99 2.14
CA LEU A 137 4.89 11.81 2.95
C LEU A 137 3.67 11.04 2.39
N TYR A 138 2.67 11.76 1.88
CA TYR A 138 1.52 11.14 1.22
C TYR A 138 1.92 10.38 -0.05
N CYS A 139 2.86 10.93 -0.85
CA CYS A 139 3.39 10.24 -2.04
C CYS A 139 4.04 8.89 -1.69
N LYS A 140 4.70 8.79 -0.52
CA LYS A 140 5.36 7.57 -0.02
C LYS A 140 4.45 6.65 0.80
N ARG A 141 3.14 6.94 0.88
CA ARG A 141 2.17 6.23 1.73
C ARG A 141 2.59 6.22 3.22
N CYS A 142 3.20 7.29 3.69
CA CYS A 142 3.60 7.46 5.08
C CYS A 142 2.56 8.20 5.92
N ILE A 143 1.54 8.79 5.31
CA ILE A 143 0.40 9.38 6.00
C ILE A 143 -0.88 9.08 5.24
N SER A 144 -2.02 9.14 5.94
CA SER A 144 -3.34 8.95 5.34
C SER A 144 -3.80 10.17 4.54
N GLU A 145 -4.78 9.97 3.65
CA GLU A 145 -5.45 11.08 2.97
C GLU A 145 -6.20 12.00 3.95
N ALA A 146 -6.74 11.44 5.04
CA ALA A 146 -7.39 12.25 6.08
C ALA A 146 -6.39 13.21 6.74
N THR A 147 -5.17 12.73 7.03
CA THR A 147 -4.08 13.56 7.55
C THR A 147 -3.70 14.66 6.56
N LEU A 148 -3.55 14.33 5.28
CA LEU A 148 -3.23 15.33 4.25
C LEU A 148 -4.34 16.40 4.14
N ASN A 149 -5.60 15.98 4.12
CA ASN A 149 -6.75 16.89 4.11
C ASN A 149 -6.75 17.83 5.32
N GLU A 150 -6.42 17.33 6.51
CA GLU A 150 -6.33 18.16 7.71
C GLU A 150 -5.21 19.20 7.60
N MET A 151 -4.05 18.82 7.05
CA MET A 151 -2.92 19.73 6.83
C MET A 151 -3.25 20.85 5.82
N GLU A 152 -4.04 20.52 4.80
CA GLU A 152 -4.41 21.40 3.69
C GLU A 152 -5.65 22.28 3.97
N ARG A 153 -6.38 22.06 5.08
CA ARG A 153 -7.55 22.87 5.45
C ARG A 153 -7.24 24.35 5.62
N ILE A 154 -8.20 25.17 5.20
CA ILE A 154 -8.24 26.64 5.33
C ILE A 154 -8.85 27.02 6.68
N ASP A 155 -8.24 26.60 7.78
CA ASP A 155 -8.68 27.05 9.11
C ASP A 155 -7.69 28.06 9.68
N GLN A 156 -8.12 29.32 9.82
CA GLN A 156 -7.36 30.38 10.50
C GLN A 156 -7.16 30.10 12.00
N ARG A 157 -7.87 29.13 12.58
CA ARG A 157 -7.72 28.74 13.98
C ARG A 157 -6.52 27.83 14.22
N ARG A 158 -6.00 27.14 13.20
CA ARG A 158 -4.82 26.27 13.38
C ARG A 158 -3.53 27.05 13.14
N SER A 159 -2.75 27.17 14.20
CA SER A 159 -1.39 27.70 14.16
C SER A 159 -0.45 26.79 13.36
N LEU A 160 0.72 27.33 12.97
CA LEU A 160 1.79 26.52 12.40
C LEU A 160 2.18 25.35 13.31
N ASP A 161 2.17 25.59 14.63
CA ASP A 161 2.51 24.59 15.64
C ASP A 161 1.47 23.48 15.73
N ASP A 162 0.19 23.77 15.52
CA ASP A 162 -0.87 22.75 15.43
C ASP A 162 -0.65 21.83 14.22
N LYS A 163 -0.22 22.40 13.09
CA LYS A 163 0.09 21.64 11.87
C LYS A 163 1.34 20.77 12.06
N LYS A 164 2.40 21.30 12.68
CA LYS A 164 3.60 20.54 13.05
C LYS A 164 3.24 19.37 13.96
N THR A 165 2.49 19.63 15.03
CA THR A 165 2.06 18.62 16.00
C THR A 165 1.24 17.53 15.32
N THR A 166 0.26 17.89 14.49
CA THR A 166 -0.57 16.93 13.74
C THR A 166 0.29 16.03 12.84
N LEU A 167 1.24 16.61 12.11
CA LEU A 167 2.09 15.86 11.20
C LEU A 167 3.04 14.91 11.94
N LEU A 168 3.68 15.40 13.01
CA LEU A 168 4.60 14.62 13.83
C LEU A 168 3.90 13.45 14.53
N THR A 169 2.69 13.67 15.04
CA THR A 169 1.84 12.59 15.58
C THR A 169 1.54 11.54 14.52
N ALA A 170 1.13 11.95 13.31
CA ALA A 170 0.86 11.02 12.21
C ALA A 170 2.10 10.21 11.80
N MET A 171 3.29 10.82 11.81
CA MET A 171 4.55 10.11 11.58
C MET A 171 4.83 9.08 12.68
N GLN A 172 4.59 9.43 13.95
CA GLN A 172 4.76 8.51 15.07
C GLN A 172 3.79 7.33 15.01
N GLU A 173 2.51 7.57 14.73
CA GLU A 173 1.50 6.53 14.53
C GLU A 173 1.90 5.59 13.39
N THR A 174 2.37 6.13 12.28
CA THR A 174 2.82 5.35 11.13
C THR A 174 3.99 4.44 11.49
N VAL A 175 5.03 4.96 12.14
CA VAL A 175 6.19 4.15 12.57
C VAL A 175 5.81 3.12 13.63
N SER A 176 4.84 3.44 14.49
CA SER A 176 4.33 2.50 15.49
C SER A 176 3.56 1.34 14.84
N SER A 177 2.87 1.60 13.72
CA SER A 177 2.15 0.57 12.96
C SER A 177 3.05 -0.28 12.06
N ASP A 178 4.04 0.36 11.42
CA ASP A 178 5.01 -0.28 10.54
C ASP A 178 6.35 0.44 10.69
N TYR A 179 7.26 -0.18 11.44
CA TYR A 179 8.56 0.41 11.74
C TYR A 179 9.43 0.62 10.50
N ARG A 180 9.16 -0.12 9.42
CA ARG A 180 9.88 -0.01 8.14
C ARG A 180 9.61 1.34 7.48
N LYS A 181 8.45 1.96 7.77
CA LYS A 181 8.10 3.31 7.30
C LYS A 181 9.02 4.41 7.84
N LEU A 182 9.79 4.17 8.91
CA LEU A 182 10.78 5.13 9.39
C LEU A 182 11.82 5.45 8.30
N LYS A 183 12.19 4.47 7.47
CA LYS A 183 13.10 4.67 6.32
C LYS A 183 12.50 5.59 5.28
N ASP A 184 11.24 5.36 4.89
CA ASP A 184 10.52 6.20 3.93
C ASP A 184 10.38 7.64 4.44
N ILE A 185 10.03 7.79 5.73
CA ILE A 185 9.92 9.09 6.40
C ILE A 185 11.28 9.82 6.40
N ALA A 186 12.36 9.13 6.79
CA ALA A 186 13.70 9.73 6.79
C ALA A 186 14.13 10.13 5.38
N THR A 187 13.80 9.34 4.36
CA THR A 187 14.08 9.68 2.96
C THR A 187 13.37 10.99 2.56
N VAL A 188 12.07 11.10 2.84
CA VAL A 188 11.31 12.32 2.55
C VAL A 188 11.86 13.55 3.28
N LEU A 189 12.21 13.40 4.56
CA LEU A 189 12.78 14.49 5.35
C LEU A 189 14.18 14.88 4.88
N SER A 190 14.91 13.98 4.20
CA SER A 190 16.24 14.29 3.64
C SER A 190 16.16 15.18 2.39
N ASP A 191 15.04 15.13 1.67
CA ASP A 191 14.79 15.96 0.48
C ASP A 191 14.49 17.42 0.85
N VAL A 192 14.05 17.66 2.09
CA VAL A 192 13.71 18.99 2.62
C VAL A 192 14.93 19.58 3.35
N GLU A 193 15.34 20.78 2.94
CA GLU A 193 16.63 21.36 3.36
C GLU A 193 16.75 21.55 4.86
N GLU A 194 15.69 22.02 5.48
CA GLU A 194 15.64 22.34 6.90
C GLU A 194 15.70 21.08 7.79
N THR A 195 15.21 19.94 7.30
CA THR A 195 15.18 18.68 8.07
C THR A 195 16.27 17.68 7.71
N ARG A 196 17.10 17.98 6.70
CA ARG A 196 18.04 17.04 6.08
C ARG A 196 19.03 16.41 7.06
N ASP A 197 19.66 17.22 7.90
CA ASP A 197 20.66 16.73 8.85
C ASP A 197 20.04 15.81 9.92
N ILE A 198 18.80 16.12 10.33
CA ILE A 198 18.05 15.31 11.30
C ILE A 198 17.66 13.99 10.63
N ALA A 199 17.20 14.05 9.38
CA ALA A 199 16.82 12.89 8.59
C ALA A 199 17.99 11.92 8.38
N ASN A 200 19.18 12.42 8.03
CA ASN A 200 20.39 11.63 7.87
C ASN A 200 20.81 10.95 9.18
N LYS A 201 20.66 11.64 10.32
CA LYS A 201 20.90 11.06 11.66
C LYS A 201 19.90 9.95 12.00
N ILE A 202 18.63 10.12 11.62
CA ILE A 202 17.60 9.09 11.79
C ILE A 202 17.94 7.88 10.93
N MET A 203 18.27 8.08 9.65
CA MET A 203 18.60 7.02 8.69
C MET A 203 19.81 6.19 9.14
N ALA A 204 20.90 6.85 9.55
CA ALA A 204 22.10 6.17 10.04
C ALA A 204 21.88 5.35 11.33
N LYS A 205 20.86 5.68 12.13
CA LYS A 205 20.44 4.87 13.29
C LYS A 205 19.50 3.75 12.86
N TYR A 206 18.57 4.02 11.95
CA TYR A 206 17.64 3.03 11.41
C TYR A 206 18.39 1.88 10.71
N GLU A 207 19.45 2.16 9.95
CA GLU A 207 20.28 1.13 9.28
C GLU A 207 20.96 0.15 10.25
N LYS A 208 21.03 0.49 11.55
CA LYS A 208 21.55 -0.39 12.61
C LYS A 208 20.48 -1.28 13.23
N ILE A 209 19.21 -1.01 12.95
CA ILE A 209 18.10 -1.89 13.30
C ILE A 209 18.17 -3.09 12.35
N PRO A 210 18.25 -4.33 12.86
CA PRO A 210 18.26 -5.49 11.99
C PRO A 210 16.96 -5.59 11.23
N GLN A 211 17.11 -5.98 9.97
CA GLN A 211 15.99 -6.22 9.10
C GLN A 211 15.66 -7.70 9.24
N GLU A 212 14.43 -8.02 9.63
CA GLU A 212 13.93 -9.39 9.55
C GLU A 212 14.09 -9.86 8.08
N GLU A 213 14.73 -11.01 7.84
CA GLU A 213 14.66 -11.66 6.53
C GLU A 213 13.19 -11.93 6.25
N ASP A 214 12.71 -11.55 5.06
CA ASP A 214 11.32 -11.64 4.66
C ASP A 214 10.80 -13.09 4.78
N ASP A 215 10.25 -13.44 5.95
CA ASP A 215 9.40 -14.61 6.11
C ASP A 215 8.16 -14.37 5.25
N VAL A 216 8.19 -15.00 4.07
CA VAL A 216 7.12 -15.14 3.08
C VAL A 216 6.17 -13.95 3.09
N VAL A 217 6.43 -12.98 2.21
CA VAL A 217 5.40 -12.08 1.72
C VAL A 217 4.22 -12.95 1.28
N VAL A 218 3.24 -13.12 2.16
CA VAL A 218 1.90 -13.52 1.77
C VAL A 218 1.48 -12.40 0.85
N GLN A 219 1.67 -12.62 -0.45
CA GLN A 219 1.12 -11.72 -1.45
C GLN A 219 -0.33 -11.51 -1.05
N PRO A 220 -0.77 -10.26 -0.82
CA PRO A 220 -2.18 -9.99 -0.62
C PRO A 220 -2.89 -10.68 -1.78
N GLN A 221 -3.88 -11.52 -1.46
CA GLN A 221 -4.69 -12.19 -2.47
C GLN A 221 -5.05 -11.14 -3.51
N VAL A 222 -4.65 -11.38 -4.76
CA VAL A 222 -4.78 -10.42 -5.86
C VAL A 222 -6.27 -10.24 -6.13
N GLY A 223 -6.90 -9.37 -5.35
CA GLY A 223 -8.12 -8.71 -5.74
C GLY A 223 -7.85 -7.97 -7.04
N VAL A 224 -8.80 -8.00 -7.96
CA VAL A 224 -8.73 -7.22 -9.18
C VAL A 224 -8.64 -5.74 -8.78
N VAL A 225 -7.43 -5.19 -8.72
CA VAL A 225 -7.20 -3.77 -8.40
C VAL A 225 -7.91 -2.94 -9.46
N SER A 226 -8.89 -2.14 -9.05
CA SER A 226 -9.73 -1.37 -9.97
C SER A 226 -8.90 -0.32 -10.73
N ASN A 227 -9.43 0.18 -11.85
CA ASN A 227 -8.73 1.26 -12.56
C ASN A 227 -8.75 2.55 -11.75
N GLU A 228 -9.77 2.73 -10.92
CA GLU A 228 -9.93 3.79 -9.94
C GLU A 228 -8.79 3.71 -8.91
N ASP A 229 -8.54 2.55 -8.30
CA ASP A 229 -7.42 2.37 -7.36
C ASP A 229 -6.07 2.65 -8.02
N ARG A 230 -5.87 2.17 -9.26
CA ARG A 230 -4.64 2.43 -10.02
C ARG A 230 -4.48 3.91 -10.39
N ALA A 231 -5.57 4.59 -10.73
CA ALA A 231 -5.55 6.02 -11.04
C ALA A 231 -5.31 6.87 -9.79
N SER A 232 -5.95 6.53 -8.67
CA SER A 232 -5.67 7.12 -7.36
C SER A 232 -4.21 6.90 -6.96
N ASP A 233 -3.65 5.72 -7.22
CA ASP A 233 -2.23 5.45 -7.00
C ASP A 233 -1.31 6.31 -7.87
N ILE A 234 -1.63 6.47 -9.16
CA ILE A 234 -0.88 7.37 -10.06
C ILE A 234 -0.94 8.82 -9.58
N LEU A 235 -2.15 9.29 -9.22
CA LEU A 235 -2.37 10.65 -8.74
C LEU A 235 -1.62 10.91 -7.42
N ARG A 236 -1.72 9.99 -6.45
CA ARG A 236 -1.01 10.08 -5.17
C ARG A 236 0.50 10.12 -5.37
N ASN A 237 1.06 9.23 -6.18
CA ASN A 237 2.50 9.15 -6.40
C ASN A 237 3.06 10.41 -7.09
N SER A 238 2.21 11.19 -7.75
CA SER A 238 2.57 12.42 -8.47
C SER A 238 2.07 13.69 -7.76
N TYR A 239 1.52 13.55 -6.54
CA TYR A 239 0.75 14.61 -5.89
C TYR A 239 1.59 15.86 -5.60
N SER A 240 2.80 15.69 -5.05
CA SER A 240 3.70 16.80 -4.74
C SER A 240 4.12 17.57 -6.01
N ALA A 241 4.49 16.85 -7.06
CA ALA A 241 4.88 17.43 -8.35
C ALA A 241 3.70 18.19 -9.01
N LEU A 242 2.49 17.62 -8.97
CA LEU A 242 1.27 18.26 -9.45
C LEU A 242 0.92 19.53 -8.66
N SER A 243 0.99 19.44 -7.33
CA SER A 243 0.81 20.57 -6.42
C SER A 243 1.81 21.70 -6.69
N GLN A 244 3.02 21.41 -7.17
CA GLN A 244 3.96 22.47 -7.55
C GLN A 244 3.74 22.99 -8.98
N SER A 245 3.26 22.13 -9.88
CA SER A 245 3.08 22.43 -11.30
C SER A 245 1.89 23.35 -11.61
N ILE A 246 0.83 23.32 -10.80
CA ILE A 246 -0.37 24.13 -11.01
C ILE A 246 -0.12 25.59 -10.63
N THR A 247 0.16 26.46 -11.59
CA THR A 247 0.40 27.90 -11.32
C THR A 247 -0.87 28.70 -11.17
N GLU A 248 -1.91 28.40 -11.95
CA GLU A 248 -3.18 29.13 -11.97
C GLU A 248 -4.35 28.21 -11.56
N PRO A 249 -4.44 27.80 -10.29
CA PRO A 249 -5.41 26.80 -9.83
C PRO A 249 -6.87 27.22 -10.08
N VAL A 250 -7.19 28.51 -10.03
CA VAL A 250 -8.55 28.99 -10.35
C VAL A 250 -8.87 28.80 -11.83
N ARG A 251 -7.92 29.04 -12.73
CA ARG A 251 -8.12 28.84 -14.18
C ARG A 251 -8.27 27.36 -14.50
N VAL A 252 -7.41 26.51 -13.93
CA VAL A 252 -7.52 25.05 -14.05
C VAL A 252 -8.86 24.55 -13.50
N ALA A 253 -9.31 25.05 -12.35
CA ALA A 253 -10.61 24.71 -11.79
C ALA A 253 -11.78 25.07 -12.72
N ARG A 254 -11.76 26.26 -13.34
CA ARG A 254 -12.78 26.66 -14.32
C ARG A 254 -12.81 25.75 -15.55
N LEU A 255 -11.66 25.25 -15.98
CA LEU A 255 -11.57 24.33 -17.13
C LEU A 255 -12.04 22.91 -16.78
N LEU A 256 -12.00 22.53 -15.51
CA LEU A 256 -12.45 21.22 -15.00
C LEU A 256 -13.92 21.21 -14.55
N HIS A 257 -14.49 22.39 -14.39
CA HIS A 257 -15.85 22.57 -13.90
C HIS A 257 -16.88 21.97 -14.87
N GLY A 258 -17.88 21.31 -14.33
CA GLY A 258 -18.95 20.66 -15.09
C GLY A 258 -18.65 19.22 -15.53
N GLU A 259 -17.37 18.83 -15.63
CA GLU A 259 -16.96 17.47 -15.99
C GLU A 259 -16.22 16.73 -14.87
N VAL A 260 -15.28 17.39 -14.18
CA VAL A 260 -14.41 16.76 -13.18
C VAL A 260 -14.68 17.27 -11.77
N ILE A 261 -14.97 18.57 -11.60
CA ILE A 261 -15.23 19.17 -10.29
C ILE A 261 -16.61 19.85 -10.23
N SER A 262 -17.22 19.83 -9.04
CA SER A 262 -18.56 20.41 -8.79
C SER A 262 -18.56 21.93 -8.65
N ASP A 263 -19.75 22.54 -8.69
CA ASP A 263 -19.95 23.97 -8.38
C ASP A 263 -19.41 24.34 -6.99
N GLU A 264 -19.65 23.48 -6.01
CA GLU A 264 -19.15 23.64 -4.63
C GLU A 264 -17.62 23.68 -4.62
N ALA A 265 -16.96 22.73 -5.30
CA ALA A 265 -15.50 22.66 -5.38
C ALA A 265 -14.91 23.90 -6.07
N LEU A 266 -15.51 24.36 -7.18
CA LEU A 266 -15.08 25.58 -7.86
C LEU A 266 -15.22 26.81 -6.95
N SER A 267 -16.35 26.94 -6.25
CA SER A 267 -16.59 28.03 -5.29
C SER A 267 -15.54 28.04 -4.18
N CYS A 268 -15.19 26.86 -3.64
CA CYS A 268 -14.13 26.73 -2.65
C CYS A 268 -12.76 27.19 -3.19
N VAL A 269 -12.38 26.79 -4.41
CA VAL A 269 -11.10 27.19 -5.03
C VAL A 269 -11.01 28.70 -5.27
N MET A 270 -12.15 29.33 -5.61
CA MET A 270 -12.23 30.78 -5.84
C MET A 270 -12.20 31.60 -4.54
N SER A 271 -12.60 31.01 -3.42
CA SER A 271 -12.75 31.70 -2.12
C SER A 271 -11.47 31.78 -1.27
N THR A 272 -10.33 31.27 -1.76
CA THR A 272 -9.08 31.05 -0.98
C THR A 272 -8.25 32.31 -0.63
N ARG A 273 -8.86 33.50 -0.60
CA ARG A 273 -8.19 34.79 -0.32
C ARG A 273 -6.92 35.05 -1.15
N GLY A 274 -6.82 34.48 -2.36
CA GLY A 274 -5.69 34.70 -3.27
C GLY A 274 -4.43 33.87 -2.96
N SER A 275 -4.45 32.95 -1.99
CA SER A 275 -3.32 32.06 -1.75
C SER A 275 -3.29 30.93 -2.77
N VAL A 276 -2.28 30.96 -3.65
CA VAL A 276 -2.12 29.97 -4.71
C VAL A 276 -1.94 28.55 -4.14
N SER A 277 -1.10 28.38 -3.11
CA SER A 277 -0.87 27.06 -2.49
C SER A 277 -2.15 26.45 -1.92
N VAL A 278 -2.99 27.28 -1.32
CA VAL A 278 -4.28 26.86 -0.76
C VAL A 278 -5.27 26.49 -1.87
N SER A 279 -5.36 27.30 -2.93
CA SER A 279 -6.19 26.97 -4.09
C SER A 279 -5.77 25.66 -4.76
N ARG A 280 -4.45 25.37 -4.83
CA ARG A 280 -3.96 24.10 -5.37
C ARG A 280 -4.40 22.92 -4.52
N ALA A 281 -4.32 23.03 -3.20
CA ALA A 281 -4.73 21.96 -2.29
C ALA A 281 -6.23 21.65 -2.40
N VAL A 282 -7.09 22.69 -2.39
CA VAL A 282 -8.54 22.51 -2.57
C VAL A 282 -8.86 21.88 -3.93
N LEU A 283 -8.22 22.36 -5.00
CA LEU A 283 -8.40 21.82 -6.35
C LEU A 283 -7.97 20.35 -6.41
N LEU A 284 -6.77 20.02 -5.93
CA LEU A 284 -6.24 18.67 -5.99
C LEU A 284 -7.05 17.71 -5.12
N LYS A 285 -7.60 18.16 -3.99
CA LYS A 285 -8.58 17.38 -3.22
C LYS A 285 -9.80 17.06 -4.08
N ALA A 286 -10.41 18.05 -4.73
CA ALA A 286 -11.57 17.82 -5.59
C ALA A 286 -11.25 16.85 -6.75
N VAL A 287 -10.06 16.96 -7.35
CA VAL A 287 -9.60 16.03 -8.38
C VAL A 287 -9.41 14.62 -7.81
N ARG A 288 -8.84 14.46 -6.61
CA ARG A 288 -8.74 13.13 -5.96
C ARG A 288 -10.12 12.53 -5.71
N ASP A 289 -11.06 13.29 -5.17
CA ASP A 289 -12.43 12.84 -4.91
C ASP A 289 -13.11 12.38 -6.23
N ALA A 290 -12.89 13.12 -7.32
CA ALA A 290 -13.39 12.78 -8.65
C ALA A 290 -12.73 11.51 -9.22
N VAL A 291 -11.42 11.33 -9.07
CA VAL A 291 -10.67 10.18 -9.59
C VAL A 291 -11.03 8.89 -8.87
N HIS A 292 -11.25 8.94 -7.55
CA HIS A 292 -11.77 7.79 -6.80
C HIS A 292 -13.13 7.31 -7.31
N SER A 293 -13.95 8.24 -7.83
CA SER A 293 -15.28 7.92 -8.37
C SER A 293 -15.23 7.42 -9.82
N ASN A 294 -14.28 7.92 -10.61
CA ASN A 294 -14.10 7.55 -12.01
C ASN A 294 -12.68 7.88 -12.48
N TYR A 295 -11.93 6.83 -12.83
CA TYR A 295 -10.54 6.98 -13.27
C TYR A 295 -10.37 7.86 -14.53
N LYS A 296 -11.41 8.02 -15.37
CA LYS A 296 -11.39 8.90 -16.55
C LYS A 296 -11.21 10.37 -16.19
N HIS A 297 -11.58 10.79 -14.99
CA HIS A 297 -11.34 12.16 -14.52
C HIS A 297 -9.84 12.49 -14.42
N LEU A 298 -8.97 11.49 -14.22
CA LEU A 298 -7.52 11.70 -14.24
C LEU A 298 -7.04 12.07 -15.65
N GLU A 299 -7.62 11.48 -16.69
CA GLU A 299 -7.29 11.80 -18.08
C GLU A 299 -7.75 13.21 -18.47
N LEU A 300 -8.98 13.58 -18.10
CA LEU A 300 -9.50 14.94 -18.31
C LEU A 300 -8.65 15.96 -17.56
N PHE A 301 -8.26 15.66 -16.32
CA PHE A 301 -7.37 16.50 -15.54
C PHE A 301 -6.03 16.75 -16.23
N VAL A 302 -5.35 15.69 -16.70
CA VAL A 302 -4.08 15.82 -17.41
C VAL A 302 -4.22 16.57 -18.73
N THR A 303 -5.34 16.37 -19.45
CA THR A 303 -5.64 17.09 -20.69
C THR A 303 -5.80 18.59 -20.44
N VAL A 304 -6.53 18.97 -19.39
CA VAL A 304 -6.69 20.37 -18.98
C VAL A 304 -5.35 20.97 -18.56
N LEU A 305 -4.53 20.26 -17.78
CA LEU A 305 -3.20 20.74 -17.40
C LEU A 305 -2.31 20.99 -18.63
N GLN A 306 -2.37 20.12 -19.63
CA GLN A 306 -1.61 20.31 -20.86
C GLN A 306 -2.11 21.52 -21.67
N LYS A 307 -3.43 21.72 -21.76
CA LYS A 307 -4.02 22.89 -22.42
C LYS A 307 -3.63 24.18 -21.71
N ASP A 308 -3.74 24.21 -20.39
CA ASP A 308 -3.36 25.33 -19.54
C ASP A 308 -1.88 25.72 -19.73
N LEU A 309 -1.00 24.71 -19.84
CA LEU A 309 0.42 24.92 -20.08
C LEU A 309 0.70 25.53 -21.47
N LYS A 310 0.07 25.00 -22.52
CA LYS A 310 0.20 25.51 -23.90
C LYS A 310 -0.29 26.96 -24.03
N GLU A 311 -1.42 27.28 -23.42
CA GLU A 311 -2.01 28.62 -23.46
C GLU A 311 -1.21 29.65 -22.64
N SER A 312 -0.43 29.19 -21.65
CA SER A 312 0.33 30.07 -20.76
C SER A 312 1.63 30.65 -21.35
N GLN A 313 2.02 30.29 -22.58
CA GLN A 313 3.26 30.75 -23.27
C GLN A 313 4.56 30.63 -22.43
N ARG A 314 4.58 29.81 -21.38
CA ARG A 314 5.74 29.61 -20.50
C ARG A 314 6.38 28.27 -20.82
N ILE A 315 7.60 28.30 -21.38
CA ILE A 315 8.44 27.10 -21.51
C ILE A 315 8.81 26.65 -20.10
N ASN A 316 8.18 25.58 -19.60
CA ASN A 316 8.58 24.94 -18.36
C ASN A 316 8.71 23.44 -18.59
N VAL A 317 9.92 23.05 -18.98
CA VAL A 317 10.29 21.67 -19.33
C VAL A 317 9.94 20.68 -18.20
N GLN A 318 10.10 21.07 -16.94
CA GLN A 318 9.77 20.22 -15.79
C GLN A 318 8.26 19.92 -15.69
N LYS A 319 7.39 20.87 -16.10
CA LYS A 319 5.94 20.63 -16.11
C LYS A 319 5.51 19.71 -17.25
N GLU A 320 6.18 19.80 -18.40
CA GLU A 320 5.93 18.91 -19.53
C GLU A 320 6.31 17.47 -19.20
N GLU A 321 7.47 17.26 -18.55
CA GLU A 321 7.94 15.94 -18.11
C GLU A 321 6.94 15.24 -17.17
N VAL A 322 6.42 15.95 -16.16
CA VAL A 322 5.41 15.40 -15.23
C VAL A 322 4.12 15.02 -15.98
N ILE A 323 3.68 15.84 -16.93
CA ILE A 323 2.47 15.57 -17.73
C ILE A 323 2.67 14.35 -18.63
N ASP A 324 3.84 14.22 -19.27
CA ASP A 324 4.13 13.11 -20.17
C ASP A 324 4.33 11.79 -19.41
N GLU A 325 4.98 11.81 -18.23
CA GLU A 325 5.05 10.66 -17.34
C GLU A 325 3.65 10.21 -16.90
N LEU A 326 2.77 11.16 -16.54
CA LEU A 326 1.38 10.88 -16.19
C LEU A 326 0.61 10.25 -17.36
N LYS A 327 0.78 10.76 -18.59
CA LYS A 327 0.12 10.18 -19.78
C LYS A 327 0.55 8.76 -20.06
N GLU A 328 1.84 8.44 -19.93
CA GLU A 328 2.34 7.07 -20.08
C GLU A 328 1.72 6.15 -19.03
N LYS A 329 1.70 6.58 -17.76
CA LYS A 329 1.05 5.84 -16.67
C LYS A 329 -0.45 5.66 -16.90
N ILE A 330 -1.18 6.69 -17.36
CA ILE A 330 -2.61 6.62 -17.69
C ILE A 330 -2.86 5.71 -18.91
N SER A 331 -1.99 5.74 -19.91
CA SER A 331 -2.07 4.85 -21.08
C SER A 331 -1.95 3.38 -20.67
N SER A 332 -1.16 3.09 -19.64
CA SER A 332 -1.08 1.75 -19.02
C SER A 332 -2.38 1.32 -18.31
N LEU A 333 -3.23 2.27 -17.88
CA LEU A 333 -4.57 1.96 -17.35
C LEU A 333 -5.47 1.42 -18.47
N LYS A 334 -5.44 2.06 -19.64
CA LYS A 334 -6.22 1.67 -20.83
C LYS A 334 -5.81 0.30 -21.38
N LYS A 335 -4.49 0.06 -21.50
CA LYS A 335 -3.94 -1.20 -22.03
C LYS A 335 -4.35 -2.45 -21.23
N LYS A 336 -4.66 -2.29 -19.92
CA LYS A 336 -5.09 -3.40 -19.04
C LYS A 336 -6.61 -3.67 -19.07
N LYS A 337 -7.40 -2.85 -19.77
CA LYS A 337 -8.87 -3.01 -19.92
C LYS A 337 -9.30 -2.92 -21.39
N THR A 338 -8.50 -3.43 -22.31
CA THR A 338 -9.15 -4.19 -23.39
C THR A 338 -9.62 -5.46 -22.70
N VAL A 339 -10.89 -5.54 -22.33
CA VAL A 339 -11.50 -6.86 -22.10
C VAL A 339 -11.38 -7.53 -23.47
N ASN A 340 -10.31 -8.31 -23.66
CA ASN A 340 -10.01 -8.93 -24.93
C ASN A 340 -11.25 -9.71 -25.33
N LYS A 341 -11.56 -9.70 -26.63
CA LYS A 341 -12.62 -10.50 -27.24
C LYS A 341 -12.68 -11.92 -26.64
N GLU A 342 -11.53 -12.47 -26.26
CA GLU A 342 -11.30 -13.74 -25.55
C GLU A 342 -11.99 -13.89 -24.17
N SER A 343 -12.00 -12.88 -23.30
CA SER A 343 -12.68 -12.97 -21.99
C SER A 343 -14.20 -12.92 -22.13
N ILE A 344 -14.71 -12.11 -23.06
CA ILE A 344 -16.13 -12.08 -23.42
C ILE A 344 -16.52 -13.40 -24.11
N ILE A 345 -15.69 -13.91 -25.03
CA ILE A 345 -15.89 -15.23 -25.65
C ILE A 345 -15.87 -16.33 -24.59
N LYS A 346 -14.97 -16.29 -23.60
CA LYS A 346 -14.91 -17.29 -22.52
C LYS A 346 -16.14 -17.27 -21.62
N ALA A 347 -16.68 -16.09 -21.29
CA ALA A 347 -17.94 -15.97 -20.57
C ALA A 347 -19.14 -16.48 -21.41
N LEU A 348 -19.11 -16.26 -22.73
CA LEU A 348 -20.13 -16.72 -23.68
C LEU A 348 -20.00 -18.21 -24.10
N THR A 349 -18.90 -18.90 -23.78
CA THR A 349 -18.65 -20.29 -24.23
C THR A 349 -18.74 -21.34 -23.12
N THR A 350 -18.89 -20.93 -21.85
CA THR A 350 -19.30 -21.83 -20.76
C THR A 350 -20.83 -21.86 -20.72
N GLY A 351 -21.44 -23.02 -20.97
CA GLY A 351 -22.89 -23.17 -21.20
C GLY A 351 -23.81 -22.52 -20.15
N SER A 352 -25.02 -22.14 -20.60
CA SER A 352 -26.11 -21.49 -19.85
C SER A 352 -25.64 -20.37 -18.91
N MET A 353 -25.68 -19.12 -19.39
CA MET A 353 -25.45 -17.94 -18.56
C MET A 353 -26.49 -17.85 -17.43
N SER A 354 -26.03 -17.59 -16.20
CA SER A 354 -26.86 -17.22 -15.05
C SER A 354 -26.81 -15.71 -14.77
N ASP A 355 -27.68 -15.22 -13.88
CA ASP A 355 -27.68 -13.81 -13.47
C ASP A 355 -26.30 -13.31 -12.98
N ASP A 356 -25.57 -14.10 -12.19
CA ASP A 356 -24.22 -13.73 -11.73
C ASP A 356 -23.24 -13.48 -12.90
N GLY A 357 -23.32 -14.33 -13.93
CA GLY A 357 -22.53 -14.19 -15.15
C GLY A 357 -22.89 -12.91 -15.92
N VAL A 358 -24.18 -12.59 -16.01
CA VAL A 358 -24.67 -11.37 -16.65
C VAL A 358 -24.30 -10.12 -15.86
N ILE A 359 -24.35 -10.16 -14.52
CA ILE A 359 -23.96 -9.04 -13.66
C ILE A 359 -22.49 -8.72 -13.86
N ALA A 360 -21.61 -9.73 -13.75
CA ALA A 360 -20.17 -9.55 -13.96
C ALA A 360 -19.87 -9.05 -15.39
N LEU A 361 -20.58 -9.59 -16.39
CA LEU A 361 -20.45 -9.15 -17.78
C LEU A 361 -20.89 -7.68 -17.94
N ALA A 362 -22.04 -7.30 -17.40
CA ALA A 362 -22.57 -5.95 -17.48
C ALA A 362 -21.61 -4.93 -16.83
N GLU A 363 -21.04 -5.25 -15.67
CA GLU A 363 -20.02 -4.42 -15.02
C GLU A 363 -18.76 -4.26 -15.87
N SER A 364 -18.31 -5.34 -16.51
CA SER A 364 -17.14 -5.31 -17.40
C SER A 364 -17.38 -4.46 -18.66
N LEU A 365 -18.65 -4.34 -19.09
CA LEU A 365 -19.05 -3.65 -20.30
C LEU A 365 -19.43 -2.18 -20.10
N LEU A 366 -19.60 -1.67 -18.86
CA LEU A 366 -20.04 -0.29 -18.61
C LEU A 366 -19.29 0.77 -19.42
N TYR A 367 -17.98 0.61 -19.57
CA TYR A 367 -17.11 1.53 -20.31
C TYR A 367 -16.42 0.88 -21.51
N ASN A 368 -16.97 -0.21 -22.03
CA ASN A 368 -16.42 -0.87 -23.20
C ASN A 368 -16.70 -0.03 -24.45
N GLU A 369 -15.63 0.28 -25.21
CA GLU A 369 -15.66 1.15 -26.39
C GLU A 369 -15.61 0.37 -27.72
N ALA A 370 -15.68 -0.97 -27.67
CA ALA A 370 -15.54 -1.83 -28.86
C ALA A 370 -16.77 -2.73 -29.14
N LEU A 371 -17.49 -3.17 -28.11
CA LEU A 371 -18.57 -4.15 -28.24
C LEU A 371 -19.88 -3.47 -28.62
N GLU A 372 -20.27 -3.61 -29.88
CA GLU A 372 -21.55 -3.08 -30.38
C GLU A 372 -22.70 -4.09 -30.27
N ASN A 373 -22.41 -5.38 -30.11
CA ASN A 373 -23.40 -6.46 -30.14
C ASN A 373 -23.26 -7.37 -28.91
N LEU A 374 -24.32 -7.52 -28.13
CA LEU A 374 -24.40 -8.40 -26.96
C LEU A 374 -25.57 -9.37 -27.10
N HIS A 375 -25.25 -10.68 -27.15
CA HIS A 375 -26.23 -11.74 -27.30
C HIS A 375 -26.35 -12.51 -25.99
N LEU A 376 -27.51 -12.42 -25.34
CA LEU A 376 -27.85 -13.13 -24.10
C LEU A 376 -29.10 -14.00 -24.25
N ASN A 377 -29.66 -14.09 -25.47
CA ASN A 377 -30.81 -14.93 -25.78
C ASN A 377 -30.52 -16.42 -25.56
N ASP A 378 -31.58 -17.21 -25.41
CA ASP A 378 -31.52 -18.67 -25.17
C ASP A 378 -30.82 -19.06 -23.87
N ASN A 379 -30.92 -18.21 -22.85
CA ASN A 379 -30.38 -18.47 -21.51
C ASN A 379 -31.50 -18.36 -20.47
N PRO A 380 -32.20 -19.46 -20.16
CA PRO A 380 -33.30 -19.43 -19.18
C PRO A 380 -32.84 -19.13 -17.75
N GLY A 381 -31.54 -19.25 -17.46
CA GLY A 381 -30.93 -18.89 -16.17
C GLY A 381 -30.72 -17.39 -15.96
N ILE A 382 -31.02 -16.55 -16.95
CA ILE A 382 -31.05 -15.09 -16.83
C ILE A 382 -32.46 -14.70 -16.39
N THR A 383 -32.58 -14.10 -15.21
CA THR A 383 -33.84 -13.65 -14.63
C THR A 383 -33.82 -12.14 -14.39
N SER A 384 -34.87 -11.60 -13.75
CA SER A 384 -34.93 -10.18 -13.40
C SER A 384 -33.89 -9.73 -12.37
N ASP A 385 -33.17 -10.66 -11.72
CA ASP A 385 -32.09 -10.32 -10.79
C ASP A 385 -30.92 -9.60 -11.48
N SER A 386 -30.63 -9.92 -12.74
CA SER A 386 -29.61 -9.21 -13.54
C SER A 386 -30.13 -7.96 -14.28
N ALA A 387 -31.45 -7.73 -14.29
CA ALA A 387 -32.07 -6.63 -15.05
C ALA A 387 -31.57 -5.25 -14.62
N ARG A 388 -31.31 -5.04 -13.33
CA ARG A 388 -30.74 -3.78 -12.80
C ARG A 388 -29.34 -3.51 -13.36
N SER A 389 -28.50 -4.53 -13.44
CA SER A 389 -27.14 -4.40 -13.96
C SER A 389 -27.13 -4.15 -15.46
N LEU A 390 -28.04 -4.78 -16.20
CA LEU A 390 -28.26 -4.50 -17.62
C LEU A 390 -28.82 -3.09 -17.86
N ALA A 391 -29.76 -2.63 -17.04
CA ALA A 391 -30.29 -1.25 -17.11
C ALA A 391 -29.18 -0.22 -16.83
N LYS A 392 -28.32 -0.47 -15.83
CA LYS A 392 -27.15 0.36 -15.54
C LYS A 392 -26.15 0.34 -16.71
N LEU A 393 -25.92 -0.83 -17.33
CA LEU A 393 -25.11 -0.95 -18.53
C LEU A 393 -25.65 -0.05 -19.65
N LEU A 394 -26.95 -0.10 -19.92
CA LEU A 394 -27.58 0.75 -20.93
C LEU A 394 -27.51 2.24 -20.57
N LEU A 395 -27.65 2.62 -19.30
CA LEU A 395 -27.55 4.02 -18.92
C LEU A 395 -26.15 4.59 -19.22
N ILE A 396 -25.10 3.82 -18.93
CA ILE A 396 -23.71 4.28 -18.93
C ILE A 396 -23.01 4.03 -20.27
N ASN A 397 -23.17 2.84 -20.86
CA ASN A 397 -22.43 2.46 -22.07
C ASN A 397 -22.96 3.19 -23.31
N LYS A 398 -22.05 3.84 -24.04
CA LYS A 398 -22.34 4.62 -25.26
C LYS A 398 -21.86 3.96 -26.56
N THR A 399 -21.63 2.66 -26.54
CA THR A 399 -21.06 1.87 -27.65
C THR A 399 -22.01 0.78 -28.11
N LEU A 400 -22.73 0.15 -27.18
CA LEU A 400 -23.60 -0.99 -27.44
C LEU A 400 -24.79 -0.57 -28.30
N LYS A 401 -24.95 -1.21 -29.45
CA LYS A 401 -26.02 -0.92 -30.42
C LYS A 401 -27.10 -2.00 -30.42
N TYR A 402 -26.75 -3.25 -30.09
CA TYR A 402 -27.62 -4.40 -30.26
C TYR A 402 -27.60 -5.30 -29.02
N LEU A 403 -28.76 -5.51 -28.39
CA LEU A 403 -28.91 -6.36 -27.20
C LEU A 403 -30.04 -7.38 -27.39
N ARG A 404 -29.74 -8.67 -27.29
CA ARG A 404 -30.73 -9.77 -27.41
C ARG A 404 -31.00 -10.42 -26.05
N LEU A 405 -32.25 -10.43 -25.63
CA LEU A 405 -32.73 -10.99 -24.35
C LEU A 405 -33.96 -11.90 -24.49
N HIS A 406 -34.39 -12.26 -25.70
CA HIS A 406 -35.47 -13.24 -25.92
C HIS A 406 -35.04 -14.64 -25.47
N HIS A 407 -35.99 -15.49 -25.09
CA HIS A 407 -35.74 -16.81 -24.50
C HIS A 407 -34.89 -16.73 -23.22
N THR A 408 -35.18 -15.73 -22.39
CA THR A 408 -34.68 -15.62 -21.00
C THR A 408 -35.84 -15.69 -20.03
N SER A 409 -35.56 -15.74 -18.72
CA SER A 409 -36.57 -15.74 -17.66
C SER A 409 -36.70 -14.37 -16.98
N ILE A 410 -36.38 -13.28 -17.69
CA ILE A 410 -36.64 -11.91 -17.24
C ILE A 410 -38.16 -11.70 -17.21
N ASP A 411 -38.70 -11.30 -16.08
CA ASP A 411 -40.12 -11.02 -15.91
C ASP A 411 -40.50 -9.59 -16.32
N THR A 412 -41.77 -9.23 -16.12
CA THR A 412 -42.28 -7.91 -16.48
C THR A 412 -41.61 -6.77 -15.74
N ASP A 413 -41.19 -6.97 -14.49
CA ASP A 413 -40.56 -5.93 -13.67
C ASP A 413 -39.14 -5.66 -14.16
N GLY A 414 -38.40 -6.72 -14.48
CA GLY A 414 -37.08 -6.60 -15.09
C GLY A 414 -37.13 -5.87 -16.44
N VAL A 415 -38.13 -6.17 -17.28
CA VAL A 415 -38.33 -5.45 -18.56
C VAL A 415 -38.63 -3.97 -18.35
N MET A 416 -39.46 -3.61 -17.36
CA MET A 416 -39.74 -2.21 -17.05
C MET A 416 -38.48 -1.44 -16.63
N MET A 417 -37.59 -2.05 -15.83
CA MET A 417 -36.30 -1.43 -15.48
C MET A 417 -35.43 -1.17 -16.72
N LEU A 418 -35.41 -2.10 -17.67
CA LEU A 418 -34.69 -1.91 -18.93
C LEU A 418 -35.30 -0.74 -19.72
N MET A 419 -36.62 -0.66 -19.83
CA MET A 419 -37.30 0.44 -20.54
C MET A 419 -36.98 1.81 -19.95
N GLU A 420 -36.96 1.94 -18.61
CA GLU A 420 -36.60 3.21 -17.95
C GLU A 420 -35.17 3.66 -18.32
N SER A 421 -34.22 2.73 -18.42
CA SER A 421 -32.85 3.06 -18.82
C SER A 421 -32.72 3.54 -20.27
N LEU A 422 -33.64 3.12 -21.15
CA LEU A 422 -33.60 3.42 -22.57
C LEU A 422 -34.05 4.85 -22.90
N VAL A 423 -34.83 5.49 -22.02
CA VAL A 423 -35.31 6.88 -22.21
C VAL A 423 -34.16 7.85 -22.44
N THR A 424 -32.99 7.59 -21.84
CA THR A 424 -31.79 8.43 -21.94
C THR A 424 -30.63 7.78 -22.72
N ASN A 425 -30.82 6.56 -23.22
CA ASN A 425 -29.85 5.88 -24.05
C ASN A 425 -30.13 6.17 -25.53
N HIS A 426 -29.23 6.92 -26.18
CA HIS A 426 -29.33 7.26 -27.61
C HIS A 426 -28.40 6.44 -28.50
N THR A 427 -27.79 5.39 -27.95
CA THR A 427 -26.78 4.55 -28.61
C THR A 427 -27.29 3.16 -28.95
N LEU A 428 -28.21 2.60 -28.14
CA LEU A 428 -28.84 1.33 -28.43
C LEU A 428 -29.83 1.49 -29.58
N VAL A 429 -29.66 0.66 -30.61
CA VAL A 429 -30.46 0.68 -31.84
C VAL A 429 -31.55 -0.40 -31.78
N LYS A 430 -31.25 -1.58 -31.22
CA LYS A 430 -32.24 -2.68 -31.10
C LYS A 430 -32.10 -3.45 -29.80
N LEU A 431 -33.24 -3.67 -29.17
CA LEU A 431 -33.45 -4.58 -28.05
C LEU A 431 -34.46 -5.66 -28.46
N TRP A 432 -34.05 -6.92 -28.43
CA TRP A 432 -34.94 -8.07 -28.68
C TRP A 432 -35.43 -8.70 -27.39
N LEU A 433 -36.74 -8.78 -27.21
CA LEU A 433 -37.44 -9.37 -26.07
C LEU A 433 -38.41 -10.46 -26.53
N ASP A 434 -38.87 -11.32 -25.62
CA ASP A 434 -39.94 -12.28 -25.92
C ASP A 434 -41.28 -11.57 -26.16
N LYS A 435 -42.08 -12.09 -27.10
CA LYS A 435 -43.41 -11.59 -27.42
C LYS A 435 -44.36 -11.44 -26.23
N GLN A 436 -44.16 -12.21 -25.16
CA GLN A 436 -44.96 -12.08 -23.95
C GLN A 436 -44.84 -10.70 -23.27
N HIS A 437 -43.71 -10.00 -23.45
CA HIS A 437 -43.47 -8.69 -22.85
C HIS A 437 -44.04 -7.53 -23.66
N GLU A 438 -44.53 -7.77 -24.87
CA GLU A 438 -45.04 -6.73 -25.78
C GLU A 438 -46.14 -5.88 -25.12
N LYS A 439 -47.09 -6.52 -24.44
CA LYS A 439 -48.16 -5.82 -23.71
C LYS A 439 -47.66 -4.97 -22.54
N THR A 440 -46.66 -5.48 -21.80
CA THR A 440 -46.04 -4.76 -20.70
C THR A 440 -45.33 -3.52 -21.21
N CYS A 441 -44.60 -3.64 -22.32
CA CYS A 441 -43.94 -2.52 -22.95
C CYS A 441 -44.94 -1.46 -23.42
N PHE A 442 -46.07 -1.85 -24.03
CA PHE A 442 -47.12 -0.90 -24.43
C PHE A 442 -47.73 -0.13 -23.25
N ALA A 443 -47.74 -0.71 -22.06
CA ALA A 443 -48.27 -0.05 -20.86
C ALA A 443 -47.28 0.97 -20.25
N SER A 444 -46.02 1.00 -20.70
CA SER A 444 -45.03 1.96 -20.21
C SER A 444 -45.35 3.39 -20.68
N PRO A 445 -45.27 4.40 -19.78
CA PRO A 445 -45.50 5.80 -20.16
C PRO A 445 -44.48 6.33 -21.18
N HIS A 446 -43.31 5.68 -21.29
CA HIS A 446 -42.24 6.05 -22.20
C HIS A 446 -42.23 5.23 -23.49
N TYR A 447 -43.22 4.36 -23.72
CA TYR A 447 -43.22 3.45 -24.87
C TYR A 447 -43.02 4.19 -26.20
N LYS A 448 -43.67 5.34 -26.39
CA LYS A 448 -43.58 6.12 -27.64
C LYS A 448 -42.17 6.64 -27.92
N ASP A 449 -41.38 6.90 -26.88
CA ASP A 449 -40.01 7.40 -27.01
C ASP A 449 -39.05 6.29 -27.46
N ILE A 450 -39.39 5.02 -27.19
CA ILE A 450 -38.51 3.87 -27.39
C ILE A 450 -39.11 2.77 -28.30
N GLU A 451 -40.29 2.98 -28.90
CA GLU A 451 -40.95 1.95 -29.71
C GLU A 451 -40.11 1.51 -30.91
N SER A 452 -39.32 2.42 -31.49
CA SER A 452 -38.47 2.14 -32.65
C SER A 452 -37.28 1.22 -32.37
N ILE A 453 -36.89 1.08 -31.08
CA ILE A 453 -35.76 0.25 -30.66
C ILE A 453 -36.20 -1.12 -30.11
N LEU A 454 -37.49 -1.36 -29.87
CA LEU A 454 -38.01 -2.60 -29.32
C LEU A 454 -38.43 -3.58 -30.43
N TYR A 455 -37.95 -4.82 -30.32
CA TYR A 455 -38.29 -5.93 -31.22
C TYR A 455 -38.75 -7.12 -30.39
N PHE A 456 -39.85 -7.75 -30.80
CA PHE A 456 -40.43 -8.90 -30.12
C PHE A 456 -40.35 -10.14 -31.01
N LEU A 457 -39.86 -11.25 -30.47
CA LEU A 457 -39.69 -12.53 -31.17
C LEU A 457 -40.60 -13.62 -30.58
#